data_AF-A0A7R9DS07-F1
#
_entry.id   AF-A0A7R9DS07-F1
#
_cell.length_a   1.000
_cell.length_b   1.000
_cell.length_c   1.000
_cell.angle_alpha   90.00
_cell.angle_beta   90.00
_cell.angle_gamma   90.00
#
_symmetry.space_group_name_H-M   'P 1'
#
loop_
_entity.id
_entity.type
_entity.pdbx_description
1 polymer ?
#
loop_
_entity_poly.entity_id
_entity_poly.type
_entity_poly.pdbx_seq_one_letter_code
_entity_poly.pdbx_strand_id
1 'polypeptide(L)'
;MNSAPQWQTFNGGNWNTLEDNVRRYARDKAVDLVVYTGTYGITTLPNARGVEKELYLYVDENNNNAMPIPKLFWKVVYNPLSQAATVFIGVNNPYITSLKNDYQLCNDVSSKVSWLTWDKNSQKKGFSYACEFADFRKSVPAMPALTVKSLLI
;
A
#
# COMPACT_ATOMS: atom_id res chain seq x y z
N MET A 1 -14.39 1.97 11.86
CA MET A 1 -13.05 2.38 12.36
C MET A 1 -12.15 2.61 11.14
N ASN A 2 -11.38 3.71 11.09
CA ASN A 2 -10.50 4.07 9.96
C ASN A 2 -9.01 4.00 10.38
N SER A 3 -8.60 2.85 10.89
CA SER A 3 -7.25 2.66 11.43
C SER A 3 -6.86 1.19 11.30
N ALA A 4 -5.60 0.94 11.03
CA ALA A 4 -5.01 -0.38 11.07
C ALA A 4 -3.56 -0.29 11.60
N PRO A 5 -3.03 -1.34 12.24
CA PRO A 5 -1.67 -1.34 12.77
C PRO A 5 -0.62 -1.03 11.71
N GLN A 6 0.24 -0.04 11.97
CA GLN A 6 1.32 0.35 11.07
C GLN A 6 2.63 0.50 11.84
N TRP A 7 3.73 0.02 11.24
CA TRP A 7 5.06 0.34 11.74
C TRP A 7 5.34 1.83 11.56
N GLN A 8 5.92 2.46 12.59
CA GLN A 8 6.18 3.91 12.59
C GLN A 8 7.08 4.33 11.41
N THR A 9 8.09 3.53 11.10
CA THR A 9 9.05 3.78 10.01
C THR A 9 8.41 3.75 8.63
N PHE A 10 7.39 2.91 8.45
CA PHE A 10 6.57 2.85 7.24
C PHE A 10 5.62 4.05 7.17
N ASN A 11 4.82 4.27 8.22
CA ASN A 11 3.82 5.35 8.27
C ASN A 11 4.46 6.73 8.10
N GLY A 12 5.50 7.04 8.91
CA GLY A 12 6.25 8.30 8.83
C GLY A 12 7.22 8.38 7.66
N GLY A 13 7.37 7.32 6.87
CA GLY A 13 8.30 7.23 5.75
C GLY A 13 7.61 7.44 4.40
N ASN A 14 7.65 6.41 3.55
CA ASN A 14 7.14 6.49 2.20
C ASN A 14 5.61 6.62 2.16
N TRP A 15 4.89 6.12 3.16
CA TRP A 15 3.44 6.28 3.22
C TRP A 15 3.02 7.75 3.42
N ASN A 16 3.61 8.45 4.40
CA ASN A 16 3.40 9.88 4.57
C ASN A 16 3.84 10.69 3.32
N THR A 17 4.99 10.33 2.73
CA THR A 17 5.48 10.97 1.50
C THR A 17 4.50 10.81 0.34
N LEU A 18 3.91 9.62 0.18
CA LEU A 18 2.87 9.38 -0.82
C LEU A 18 1.64 10.27 -0.57
N GLU A 19 1.15 10.35 0.66
CA GLU A 19 -0.02 11.15 0.99
C GLU A 19 0.20 12.64 0.74
N ASP A 20 1.40 13.15 1.04
CA ASP A 20 1.80 14.51 0.69
C ASP A 20 1.85 14.73 -0.83
N ASN A 21 2.41 13.78 -1.58
CA ASN A 21 2.50 13.88 -3.04
C ASN A 21 1.12 13.86 -3.71
N VAL A 22 0.19 13.03 -3.22
CA VAL A 22 -1.19 13.01 -3.73
C VAL A 22 -1.89 14.35 -3.47
N ARG A 23 -1.74 14.94 -2.27
CA ARG A 23 -2.27 16.27 -1.94
C ARG A 23 -1.70 17.35 -2.84
N ARG A 24 -0.38 17.33 -3.08
CA ARG A 24 0.29 18.28 -3.99
C ARG A 24 -0.19 18.11 -5.43
N TYR A 25 -0.29 16.89 -5.94
CA TYR A 25 -0.80 16.61 -7.28
C TYR A 25 -2.21 17.18 -7.48
N ALA A 26 -3.13 16.90 -6.55
CA ALA A 26 -4.50 17.39 -6.60
C ALA A 26 -4.55 18.93 -6.67
N ARG A 27 -3.76 19.59 -5.82
CA ARG A 27 -3.63 21.05 -5.78
C ARG A 27 -3.04 21.61 -7.08
N ASP A 28 -1.88 21.10 -7.50
CA ASP A 28 -1.10 21.65 -8.61
C ASP A 28 -1.80 21.43 -9.96
N LYS A 29 -2.61 20.37 -10.08
CA LYS A 29 -3.45 20.10 -11.25
C LYS A 29 -4.86 20.68 -11.13
N ALA A 30 -5.24 21.22 -9.97
CA ALA A 30 -6.59 21.69 -9.67
C ALA A 30 -7.67 20.65 -10.01
N VAL A 31 -7.49 19.41 -9.53
CA VAL A 31 -8.40 18.28 -9.78
C VAL A 31 -8.96 17.69 -8.48
N ASP A 32 -10.19 17.22 -8.56
CA ASP A 32 -10.78 16.38 -7.51
C ASP A 32 -10.42 14.92 -7.74
N LEU A 33 -9.93 14.27 -6.68
CA LEU A 33 -9.54 12.86 -6.70
C LEU A 33 -10.42 12.06 -5.76
N VAL A 34 -10.82 10.88 -6.21
CA VAL A 34 -11.44 9.85 -5.38
C VAL A 34 -10.34 8.91 -4.89
N VAL A 35 -10.24 8.74 -3.57
CA VAL A 35 -9.20 7.93 -2.95
C VAL A 35 -9.81 6.76 -2.19
N TYR A 36 -9.37 5.55 -2.52
CA TYR A 36 -9.69 4.34 -1.76
C TYR A 36 -8.41 3.87 -1.06
N THR A 37 -8.50 3.50 0.20
CA THR A 37 -7.36 2.97 0.97
C THR A 37 -7.79 1.69 1.67
N GLY A 38 -6.88 0.73 1.78
CA GLY A 38 -7.11 -0.47 2.55
C GLY A 38 -5.84 -1.28 2.75
N THR A 39 -6.02 -2.51 3.17
CA THR A 39 -4.96 -3.43 3.58
C THR A 39 -4.99 -4.73 2.80
N TYR A 40 -3.87 -5.45 2.75
CA TYR A 40 -3.80 -6.77 2.16
C TYR A 40 -2.84 -7.68 2.94
N GLY A 41 -3.28 -8.91 3.23
CA GLY A 41 -2.50 -9.93 3.94
C GLY A 41 -2.17 -9.57 5.40
N ILE A 42 -1.50 -10.49 6.08
CA ILE A 42 -1.01 -10.31 7.46
C ILE A 42 0.52 -10.36 7.45
N THR A 43 1.18 -9.42 8.13
CA THR A 43 2.64 -9.39 8.26
C THR A 43 3.09 -10.63 9.03
N THR A 44 4.18 -11.24 8.56
CA THR A 44 4.86 -12.32 9.28
C THR A 44 6.24 -11.91 9.74
N LEU A 45 6.69 -12.49 10.85
CA LEU A 45 8.09 -12.52 11.26
C LEU A 45 8.49 -13.93 11.69
N PRO A 46 9.77 -14.31 11.51
CA PRO A 46 10.25 -15.60 11.94
C PRO A 46 10.29 -15.68 13.47
N ASN A 47 9.84 -16.80 14.02
CA ASN A 47 10.05 -17.12 15.43
C ASN A 47 11.51 -17.58 15.68
N ALA A 48 11.82 -17.96 16.93
CA ALA A 48 13.17 -18.43 17.30
C ALA A 48 13.68 -19.66 16.53
N ARG A 49 12.80 -20.39 15.83
CA ARG A 49 13.14 -21.53 14.96
C ARG A 49 13.20 -21.17 13.47
N GLY A 50 13.08 -19.88 13.13
CA GLY A 50 13.05 -19.40 11.74
C GLY A 50 11.73 -19.64 11.02
N VAL A 51 10.66 -20.03 11.72
CA VAL A 51 9.35 -20.27 11.11
C VAL A 51 8.54 -18.97 11.12
N GLU A 52 8.11 -18.51 9.95
CA GLU A 52 7.25 -17.34 9.79
C GLU A 52 5.94 -17.49 10.58
N LYS A 53 5.60 -16.46 11.35
CA LYS A 53 4.36 -16.37 12.13
C LYS A 53 3.66 -15.05 11.86
N GLU A 54 2.37 -15.14 11.61
CA GLU A 54 1.49 -13.98 11.47
C GLU A 54 1.47 -13.16 12.77
N LEU A 55 1.49 -11.83 12.61
CA LEU A 55 1.51 -10.90 13.73
C LEU A 55 0.12 -10.34 14.01
N TYR A 56 -0.22 -10.33 15.29
CA TYR A 56 -1.45 -9.75 15.81
C TYR A 56 -1.11 -8.85 17.00
N LEU A 57 -1.72 -7.66 17.08
CA LEU A 57 -1.57 -6.77 18.24
C LEU A 57 -2.38 -7.24 19.44
N TYR A 58 -3.44 -8.00 19.21
CA TYR A 58 -4.33 -8.47 20.26
C TYR A 58 -4.86 -9.86 19.93
N VAL A 59 -4.78 -10.72 20.94
CA VAL A 59 -5.41 -12.04 21.01
C VAL A 59 -6.40 -11.97 22.18
N ASP A 60 -7.65 -12.34 21.95
CA ASP A 60 -8.69 -12.28 22.98
C ASP A 60 -8.58 -13.43 23.99
N GLU A 61 -9.44 -13.41 25.01
CA GLU A 61 -9.47 -14.43 26.08
C GLU A 61 -9.80 -15.84 25.57
N ASN A 62 -10.37 -15.96 24.37
CA ASN A 62 -10.71 -17.23 23.72
C ASN A 62 -9.63 -17.69 22.74
N ASN A 63 -8.43 -17.09 22.76
CA ASN A 63 -7.35 -17.30 21.80
C ASN A 63 -7.71 -16.94 20.35
N ASN A 64 -8.67 -16.04 20.13
CA ASN A 64 -8.94 -15.52 18.80
C ASN A 64 -7.98 -14.38 18.46
N ASN A 65 -7.39 -14.48 17.29
CA ASN A 65 -6.54 -13.45 16.71
C ASN A 65 -7.39 -12.26 16.23
N ALA A 66 -7.62 -11.28 17.11
CA ALA A 66 -8.61 -10.23 16.89
C ALA A 66 -8.09 -9.00 16.13
N MET A 67 -6.79 -8.69 16.21
CA MET A 67 -6.22 -7.50 15.55
C MET A 67 -4.97 -7.84 14.71
N PRO A 68 -5.13 -8.23 13.44
CA PRO A 68 -4.00 -8.53 12.57
C PRO A 68 -3.19 -7.28 12.23
N ILE A 69 -1.87 -7.45 12.10
CA ILE A 69 -0.99 -6.42 11.52
C ILE A 69 -0.96 -6.62 10.01
N PRO A 70 -1.44 -5.67 9.19
CA PRO A 70 -1.47 -5.82 7.73
C PRO A 70 -0.09 -5.98 7.12
N LYS A 71 0.04 -6.87 6.14
CA LYS A 71 1.28 -7.04 5.35
C LYS A 71 1.56 -5.83 4.46
N LEU A 72 0.51 -5.40 3.76
CA LEU A 72 0.55 -4.32 2.78
C LEU A 72 -0.57 -3.32 3.07
N PHE A 73 -0.29 -2.06 2.80
CA PHE A 73 -1.29 -1.02 2.62
C PHE A 73 -1.38 -0.67 1.14
N TRP A 74 -2.58 -0.37 0.68
CA TRP A 74 -2.80 0.06 -0.69
C TRP A 74 -3.64 1.32 -0.73
N LYS A 75 -3.40 2.16 -1.74
CA LYS A 75 -4.16 3.38 -2.02
C LYS A 75 -4.43 3.49 -3.51
N VAL A 76 -5.70 3.45 -3.91
CA VAL A 76 -6.12 3.78 -5.28
C VAL A 76 -6.41 5.27 -5.34
N VAL A 77 -5.73 5.98 -6.23
CA VAL A 77 -5.98 7.40 -6.48
C VAL A 77 -6.57 7.52 -7.88
N TYR A 78 -7.82 7.99 -7.96
CA TYR A 78 -8.62 7.99 -9.18
C TYR A 78 -9.14 9.39 -9.50
N ASN A 79 -8.98 9.82 -10.75
CA ASN A 79 -9.64 11.02 -11.26
C ASN A 79 -10.89 10.60 -12.05
N PRO A 80 -12.11 10.92 -11.58
CA PRO A 80 -13.34 10.48 -12.22
C PRO A 80 -13.61 11.14 -13.58
N LEU A 81 -13.05 12.32 -13.84
CA LEU A 81 -13.24 13.06 -15.10
C LEU A 81 -12.40 12.46 -16.23
N SER A 82 -11.11 12.22 -15.97
CA SER A 82 -10.19 11.64 -16.97
C SER A 82 -10.22 10.12 -16.99
N GLN A 83 -10.82 9.50 -15.97
CA GLN A 83 -10.80 8.06 -15.74
C GLN A 83 -9.36 7.51 -15.60
N ALA A 84 -8.44 8.34 -15.09
CA ALA A 84 -7.07 7.95 -14.80
C ALA A 84 -6.95 7.42 -13.37
N ALA A 85 -6.24 6.31 -13.18
CA ALA A 85 -5.99 5.75 -11.85
C ALA A 85 -4.57 5.20 -11.71
N THR A 86 -3.98 5.41 -10.54
CA THR A 86 -2.76 4.70 -10.12
C THR A 86 -3.00 4.10 -8.74
N VAL A 87 -2.54 2.87 -8.54
CA VAL A 87 -2.57 2.22 -7.23
C VAL A 87 -1.17 2.25 -6.62
N PHE A 88 -1.08 2.63 -5.36
CA PHE A 88 0.18 2.65 -4.61
C PHE A 88 0.14 1.60 -3.53
N ILE A 89 1.21 0.82 -3.42
CA ILE A 89 1.37 -0.21 -2.40
C ILE A 89 2.52 0.16 -1.49
N GLY A 90 2.29 0.05 -0.19
CA GLY A 90 3.28 0.24 0.86
C GLY A 90 3.47 -1.04 1.66
N VAL A 91 4.72 -1.43 1.90
CA VAL A 91 5.04 -2.63 2.68
C VAL A 91 5.17 -2.30 4.16
N ASN A 92 4.32 -2.92 4.97
CA ASN A 92 4.26 -2.71 6.41
C ASN A 92 5.10 -3.77 7.16
N ASN A 93 6.37 -3.86 6.79
CA ASN A 93 7.34 -4.71 7.47
C ASN A 93 8.76 -4.09 7.37
N PRO A 94 9.32 -3.50 8.45
CA PRO A 94 10.63 -2.87 8.42
C PRO A 94 11.78 -3.87 8.43
N TYR A 95 11.52 -5.17 8.59
CA TYR A 95 12.54 -6.21 8.73
C TYR A 95 12.85 -6.93 7.41
N ILE A 96 12.02 -6.77 6.38
CA ILE A 96 12.36 -7.32 5.06
C ILE A 96 13.48 -6.47 4.44
N THR A 97 14.45 -7.13 3.83
CA THR A 97 15.60 -6.46 3.17
C THR A 97 15.43 -6.36 1.66
N SER A 98 14.47 -7.11 1.10
CA SER A 98 14.12 -7.08 -0.31
C SER A 98 12.65 -7.42 -0.51
N LEU A 99 12.06 -6.90 -1.60
CA LEU A 99 10.73 -7.28 -2.04
C LEU A 99 10.78 -8.68 -2.66
N LYS A 100 10.21 -9.65 -1.94
CA LYS A 100 9.98 -11.01 -2.43
C LYS A 100 8.66 -11.08 -3.19
N ASN A 101 8.48 -12.12 -4.01
CA ASN A 101 7.28 -12.31 -4.84
C ASN A 101 5.97 -12.27 -4.05
N ASP A 102 5.97 -12.69 -2.79
CA ASP A 102 4.80 -12.69 -1.90
C ASP A 102 4.40 -11.29 -1.39
N TYR A 103 5.22 -10.27 -1.63
CA TYR A 103 4.90 -8.85 -1.40
C TYR A 103 4.48 -8.12 -2.68
N GLN A 104 4.65 -8.72 -3.86
CA GLN A 104 4.32 -8.10 -5.15
C GLN A 104 2.92 -8.50 -5.61
N LEU A 105 2.01 -7.53 -5.60
CA LEU A 105 0.64 -7.69 -6.11
C LEU A 105 0.51 -7.42 -7.62
N CYS A 106 1.52 -6.84 -8.25
CA CYS A 106 1.48 -6.37 -9.63
C CYS A 106 2.89 -6.09 -10.15
N ASN A 107 2.98 -5.79 -11.45
CA ASN A 107 4.18 -5.19 -12.01
C ASN A 107 4.35 -3.72 -11.56
N ASP A 108 5.54 -3.37 -11.09
CA ASP A 108 5.83 -2.01 -10.60
C ASP A 108 5.89 -0.99 -11.75
N VAL A 109 4.95 -0.06 -11.76
CA VAL A 109 4.87 1.08 -12.70
C VAL A 109 5.27 2.41 -12.07
N SER A 110 5.85 2.41 -10.86
CA SER A 110 6.21 3.63 -10.12
C SER A 110 7.16 4.57 -10.89
N SER A 111 8.00 4.03 -11.77
CA SER A 111 8.89 4.84 -12.62
C SER A 111 8.15 5.69 -13.65
N LYS A 112 6.89 5.36 -13.97
CA LYS A 112 6.04 6.14 -14.89
C LYS A 112 5.36 7.33 -14.20
N VAL A 113 5.33 7.35 -12.86
CA VAL A 113 4.59 8.34 -12.06
C VAL A 113 5.56 9.43 -11.60
N SER A 114 5.75 10.44 -12.46
CA SER A 114 6.81 11.46 -12.31
C SER A 114 6.64 12.38 -11.11
N TRP A 115 5.43 12.53 -10.58
CA TRP A 115 5.13 13.37 -9.42
C TRP A 115 5.43 12.69 -8.06
N LEU A 116 5.83 11.41 -8.05
CA LEU A 116 6.26 10.73 -6.83
C LEU A 116 7.70 11.10 -6.46
N THR A 117 7.91 11.37 -5.18
CA THR A 117 9.22 11.73 -4.61
C THR A 117 9.69 10.75 -3.52
N TRP A 118 9.07 9.57 -3.43
CA TRP A 118 9.41 8.57 -2.43
C TRP A 118 10.76 7.88 -2.72
N ASP A 119 11.32 7.22 -1.72
CA ASP A 119 12.48 6.34 -1.90
C ASP A 119 11.99 4.89 -1.87
N LYS A 120 11.51 4.42 -3.02
CA LYS A 120 10.74 3.17 -3.15
C LYS A 120 11.47 1.93 -2.62
N ASN A 121 12.81 1.94 -2.67
CA ASN A 121 13.68 0.83 -2.25
C ASN A 121 14.19 0.99 -0.79
N SER A 122 13.69 1.98 -0.05
CA SER A 122 14.11 2.23 1.31
C SER A 122 13.42 1.28 2.29
N GLN A 123 14.16 0.30 2.80
CA GLN A 123 13.69 -0.49 3.95
C GLN A 123 13.33 0.41 5.14
N LYS A 124 14.16 1.42 5.43
CA LYS A 124 13.97 2.34 6.56
C LYS A 124 12.70 3.17 6.45
N LYS A 125 12.22 3.46 5.24
CA LYS A 125 10.98 4.22 5.01
C LYS A 125 9.80 3.32 4.62
N GLY A 126 10.01 2.00 4.62
CA GLY A 126 9.09 0.99 4.11
C GLY A 126 9.11 0.92 2.58
N PHE A 127 9.40 -0.26 2.03
CA PHE A 127 9.35 -0.47 0.58
C PHE A 127 8.00 -0.06 0.01
N SER A 128 7.99 0.48 -1.21
CA SER A 128 6.76 0.90 -1.87
C SER A 128 6.86 0.73 -3.37
N TYR A 129 5.74 0.58 -4.05
CA TYR A 129 5.67 0.44 -5.50
C TYR A 129 4.29 0.84 -6.01
N ALA A 130 4.13 1.00 -7.33
CA ALA A 130 2.84 1.37 -7.92
C ALA A 130 2.34 0.31 -8.91
N CYS A 131 1.03 0.16 -9.04
CA CYS A 131 0.37 -0.76 -9.95
C CYS A 131 -0.55 -0.04 -10.92
N GLU A 132 -0.75 -0.66 -12.08
CA GLU A 132 -1.95 -0.43 -12.87
C GLU A 132 -3.19 -0.98 -12.13
N PHE A 133 -4.31 -0.26 -12.21
CA PHE A 133 -5.54 -0.63 -11.49
C PHE A 133 -6.05 -2.04 -11.86
N ALA A 134 -6.02 -2.37 -13.15
CA ALA A 134 -6.47 -3.66 -13.64
C ALA A 134 -5.64 -4.84 -13.10
N ASP A 135 -4.33 -4.65 -12.92
CA ASP A 135 -3.45 -5.68 -12.38
C ASP A 135 -3.66 -5.85 -10.88
N PHE A 136 -3.69 -4.74 -10.13
CA PHE A 136 -3.97 -4.73 -8.69
C PHE A 136 -5.29 -5.43 -8.33
N ARG A 137 -6.36 -5.18 -9.10
CA ARG A 137 -7.69 -5.74 -8.80
C ARG A 137 -7.76 -7.26 -8.94
N LYS A 138 -6.82 -7.90 -9.66
CA LYS A 138 -6.70 -9.37 -9.69
C LYS A 138 -6.39 -9.93 -8.30
N SER A 139 -5.57 -9.23 -7.52
CA SER A 139 -5.20 -9.61 -6.14
C SER A 139 -6.21 -9.11 -5.11
N VAL A 140 -6.86 -7.97 -5.35
CA VAL A 140 -7.78 -7.33 -4.40
C VAL A 140 -9.18 -7.14 -5.02
N PRO A 141 -9.97 -8.21 -5.18
CA PRO A 141 -11.29 -8.14 -5.83
C PRO A 141 -12.33 -7.35 -5.02
N ALA A 142 -12.09 -7.17 -3.71
CA ALA A 142 -12.90 -6.34 -2.83
C ALA A 142 -12.84 -4.83 -3.19
N MET A 143 -11.82 -4.41 -3.95
CA MET A 143 -11.76 -3.07 -4.51
C MET A 143 -12.90 -2.90 -5.54
N PRO A 144 -13.80 -1.90 -5.38
CA PRO A 144 -14.88 -1.64 -6.32
C PRO A 144 -14.37 -1.53 -7.76
N ALA A 145 -15.15 -2.02 -8.71
CA ALA A 145 -14.83 -1.85 -10.12
C ALA A 145 -14.92 -0.37 -10.50
N LEU A 146 -13.89 0.13 -11.19
CA LEU A 146 -13.83 1.47 -11.76
C LEU A 146 -13.55 1.36 -13.25
N THR A 147 -14.08 2.29 -14.03
CA THR A 147 -13.64 2.45 -15.42
C THR A 147 -12.32 3.21 -15.42
N VAL A 148 -11.22 2.54 -15.78
CA VAL A 148 -9.88 3.14 -15.82
C VAL A 148 -9.33 3.07 -17.23
N LYS A 149 -8.94 4.22 -17.79
CA LYS A 149 -8.42 4.36 -19.16
C LYS A 149 -6.91 4.54 -19.22
N SER A 150 -6.31 5.05 -18.15
CA SER A 150 -4.87 5.37 -18.12
C SER A 150 -4.34 5.43 -16.69
N LEU A 151 -3.01 5.50 -16.58
CA LEU A 151 -2.34 5.82 -15.32
C LEU A 151 -2.55 7.28 -14.94
N LEU A 152 -2.67 7.53 -13.63
CA LEU A 152 -2.63 8.87 -13.07
C LEU A 152 -1.17 9.31 -12.92
N ILE A 153 -0.68 10.08 -13.90
CA ILE A 153 0.69 10.60 -14.01
C ILE A 153 0.71 12.13 -14.14
#